data_AF-A0A1I2RTH3-F1
#
_entry.id   AF-A0A1I2RTH3-F1
#
_cell.length_a   1.000
_cell.length_b   1.000
_cell.length_c   1.000
_cell.angle_alpha   90.00
_cell.angle_beta   90.00
_cell.angle_gamma   90.00
#
_symmetry.space_group_name_H-M   'P 1'
#
loop_
_entity.id
_entity.type
_entity.pdbx_description
1 polymer ?
#
loop_
_entity_poly.entity_id
_entity_poly.type
_entity_poly.pdbx_seq_one_letter_code
_entity_poly.pdbx_strand_id
1 'polypeptide(L)'
;MWNENRPIYLQLKERVVGMMLDGLLKPGDALPSVRQVAADYQLNPITVSRAYQELVDETLVEKRRGLGMYVTEGAVDKLLSTERDRFIREEWPAMVERIRRLGLDIEQLLRATNVPPQGAPA
;
A
#
# COMPACT_ATOMS: atom_id res chain seq x y z
N MET A 1 15.45 6.43 -1.19
CA MET A 1 15.63 7.86 -1.53
C MET A 1 14.24 8.44 -1.77
N TRP A 2 13.94 9.60 -1.21
CA TRP A 2 12.67 10.27 -1.45
C TRP A 2 12.69 10.98 -2.81
N ASN A 3 11.55 11.02 -3.49
CA ASN A 3 11.41 11.69 -4.79
C ASN A 3 10.85 13.11 -4.61
N GLU A 4 11.56 14.14 -5.07
CA GLU A 4 11.14 15.54 -4.92
C GLU A 4 9.91 15.91 -5.77
N ASN A 5 9.63 15.16 -6.84
CA ASN A 5 8.49 15.39 -7.73
C ASN A 5 7.16 14.90 -7.15
N ARG A 6 7.16 14.28 -5.96
CA ARG A 6 5.95 13.82 -5.28
C ARG A 6 5.95 14.28 -3.82
N PRO A 7 4.80 14.61 -3.23
CA PRO A 7 4.74 14.97 -1.82
C PRO A 7 5.33 13.89 -0.91
N ILE A 8 6.27 14.28 -0.04
CA ILE A 8 7.00 13.35 0.83
C ILE A 8 6.07 12.60 1.80
N TYR A 9 5.02 13.26 2.29
CA TYR A 9 4.07 12.63 3.21
C TYR A 9 3.31 11.46 2.54
N LEU A 10 3.03 11.55 1.24
CA LEU A 10 2.40 10.45 0.48
C LEU A 10 3.36 9.28 0.33
N GLN A 11 4.64 9.55 0.05
CA GLN A 11 5.64 8.50 -0.05
C GLN A 11 5.86 7.78 1.29
N LEU A 12 5.81 8.53 2.40
CA LEU A 12 5.91 7.95 3.74
C LEU A 12 4.68 7.09 4.05
N LYS A 13 3.48 7.56 3.71
CA LYS A 13 2.23 6.78 3.81
C LYS A 13 2.34 5.49 3.01
N GLU A 14 2.72 5.56 1.73
CA GLU A 14 2.90 4.41 0.85
C GLU A 14 3.87 3.38 1.43
N ARG A 15 4.96 3.84 2.05
CA ARG A 15 5.92 2.96 2.71
C ARG A 15 5.34 2.25 3.92
N VAL A 16 4.55 2.94 4.75
CA VAL A 16 3.86 2.33 5.89
C VAL A 16 2.83 1.31 5.43
N VAL A 17 2.07 1.64 4.40
CA VAL A 17 1.13 0.72 3.75
C VAL A 17 1.84 -0.52 3.20
N GLY A 18 2.98 -0.35 2.52
CA GLY A 18 3.80 -1.47 2.04
C GLY A 18 4.21 -2.41 3.17
N MET A 19 4.68 -1.86 4.30
CA MET A 19 5.02 -2.67 5.48
C MET A 19 3.82 -3.45 6.05
N MET A 20 2.60 -2.90 5.97
CA MET A 20 1.38 -3.63 6.38
C MET A 20 1.08 -4.78 5.40
N LEU A 21 1.20 -4.54 4.09
CA LEU A 21 1.01 -5.56 3.06
C LEU A 21 2.03 -6.68 3.14
N ASP A 22 3.29 -6.36 3.45
CA ASP A 22 4.38 -7.31 3.62
C ASP A 22 4.28 -8.09 4.96
N GLY A 23 3.30 -7.75 5.81
CA GLY A 23 3.08 -8.38 7.11
C GLY A 23 4.11 -7.99 8.19
N LEU A 24 4.93 -6.97 7.92
CA LEU A 24 5.89 -6.40 8.87
C LEU A 24 5.21 -5.56 9.94
N LEU A 25 4.08 -4.94 9.60
CA LEU A 25 3.18 -4.26 10.53
C LEU A 25 1.85 -5.00 10.56
N LYS A 26 1.48 -5.55 11.71
CA LYS A 26 0.26 -6.33 11.88
C LYS A 26 -0.81 -5.51 12.60
N PRO A 27 -2.10 -5.88 12.44
CA PRO A 27 -3.17 -5.34 13.27
C PRO A 27 -2.81 -5.36 14.75
N GLY A 28 -3.00 -4.23 15.43
CA GLY A 28 -2.67 -4.06 16.85
C GLY A 28 -1.22 -3.67 17.13
N ASP A 29 -0.32 -3.63 16.15
CA ASP A 29 1.05 -3.14 16.34
C ASP A 29 1.08 -1.62 16.52
N ALA A 30 2.00 -1.15 17.34
CA ALA A 30 2.26 0.28 17.51
C ALA A 30 3.12 0.83 16.37
N LEU A 31 2.72 1.96 15.81
CA LEU A 31 3.58 2.72 14.90
C LEU A 31 4.64 3.48 15.72
N PRO A 32 5.86 3.68 15.15
CA PRO A 32 6.86 4.55 15.76
C PRO A 32 6.30 5.96 15.96
N SER A 33 6.84 6.70 16.93
CA SER A 33 6.37 8.07 17.16
C SER A 33 6.75 8.98 15.99
N VAL A 34 5.97 10.06 15.79
CA VAL A 34 6.28 11.10 14.78
C VAL A 34 7.72 11.62 14.92
N ARG A 35 8.18 11.81 16.15
CA ARG A 35 9.55 12.29 16.42
C ARG A 35 10.61 11.27 16.02
N GLN A 36 10.36 9.98 16.29
CA GLN A 36 11.26 8.90 15.92
C GLN A 36 11.40 8.81 14.40
N VAL A 37 10.28 8.75 13.67
CA VAL A 37 10.29 8.69 12.20
C VAL A 37 10.91 9.94 11.58
N ALA A 38 10.63 11.12 12.14
CA ALA A 38 11.24 12.36 11.68
C ALA A 38 12.78 12.32 11.81
N ALA A 39 13.31 11.78 12.90
CA ALA A 39 14.75 11.64 13.10
C ALA A 39 15.35 10.57 12.18
N ASP A 40 14.76 9.38 12.13
CA ASP A 40 15.29 8.23 11.37
C ASP A 40 15.36 8.50 9.86
N TYR A 41 14.36 9.20 9.34
CA TYR A 41 14.26 9.53 7.91
C TYR A 41 14.67 10.96 7.58
N GLN A 42 15.14 11.73 8.59
CA GLN A 42 15.52 13.14 8.45
C GLN A 42 14.41 13.99 7.79
N LEU A 43 13.17 13.74 8.21
CA LEU A 43 11.97 14.40 7.70
C LEU A 43 11.46 15.46 8.66
N ASN A 44 10.75 16.45 8.13
CA ASN A 44 10.04 17.42 8.96
C ASN A 44 8.92 16.70 9.75
N PRO A 45 8.82 16.87 11.08
CA PRO A 45 7.75 16.28 11.91
C PRO A 45 6.32 16.60 11.42
N ILE A 46 6.10 17.76 10.80
CA ILE A 46 4.81 18.14 10.20
C ILE A 46 4.47 17.21 9.04
N THR A 47 5.44 16.88 8.19
CA THR A 47 5.29 15.95 7.06
C THR A 47 4.95 14.55 7.55
N VAL A 48 5.62 14.08 8.60
CA VAL A 48 5.33 12.78 9.23
C VAL A 48 3.94 12.75 9.84
N SER A 49 3.56 13.82 10.55
CA SER A 49 2.24 13.95 11.15
C SER A 49 1.14 13.93 10.09
N ARG A 50 1.36 14.61 8.96
CA ARG A 50 0.44 14.58 7.82
C ARG A 50 0.30 13.17 7.24
N ALA A 51 1.40 12.44 7.06
CA ALA A 51 1.34 11.05 6.58
C ALA A 51 0.51 10.16 7.53
N TYR A 52 0.69 10.32 8.84
CA TYR A 52 -0.07 9.57 9.83
C TYR A 52 -1.54 9.97 9.86
N GLN A 53 -1.85 11.24 9.65
CA GLN A 53 -3.24 11.70 9.53
C GLN A 53 -3.94 11.04 8.34
N GLU A 54 -3.30 10.95 7.18
CA GLU A 54 -3.87 10.26 6.01
C GLU A 54 -4.16 8.77 6.31
N LEU A 55 -3.27 8.10 7.05
CA LEU A 55 -3.51 6.71 7.47
C LEU A 55 -4.69 6.59 8.46
N VAL A 56 -4.91 7.60 9.30
CA VAL A 56 -6.07 7.67 10.21
C VAL A 56 -7.36 7.89 9.43
N ASP A 57 -7.33 8.82 8.48
CA ASP A 57 -8.47 9.16 7.64
C ASP A 57 -8.92 7.95 6.79
N GLU A 58 -7.96 7.12 6.36
CA GLU A 58 -8.22 5.85 5.69
C GLU A 58 -8.55 4.68 6.64
N THR A 59 -8.63 4.94 7.95
CA THR A 59 -8.87 3.96 9.02
C THR A 59 -7.90 2.78 9.00
N LEU A 60 -6.66 3.00 8.55
CA LEU A 60 -5.58 2.00 8.57
C LEU A 60 -4.83 2.01 9.91
N VAL A 61 -4.85 3.15 10.59
CA VAL A 61 -4.31 3.32 11.93
C VAL A 61 -5.27 4.11 12.80
N GLU A 62 -5.18 3.91 14.10
CA GLU A 62 -5.98 4.59 15.11
C GLU A 62 -5.12 5.17 16.22
N LYS A 63 -5.58 6.26 16.80
CA LYS A 63 -4.95 6.85 17.98
C LYS A 63 -5.52 6.21 19.24
N ARG A 64 -4.68 5.55 20.02
CA ARG A 64 -5.04 5.06 21.36
C ARG A 64 -4.60 6.07 22.43
N ARG A 65 -5.54 6.51 23.26
CA ARG A 65 -5.33 7.58 24.24
C ARG A 65 -4.18 7.23 25.18
N GLY A 66 -3.13 8.07 25.18
CA GLY A 66 -1.93 7.89 26.03
C GLY A 66 -0.96 6.80 25.57
N LEU A 67 -1.27 6.04 24.51
CA LEU A 67 -0.48 4.89 24.07
C LEU A 67 0.20 5.11 22.70
N GLY A 68 -0.35 6.00 21.86
CA GLY A 68 0.23 6.33 20.56
C GLY A 68 -0.67 5.92 19.39
N MET A 69 -0.05 5.60 18.25
CA MET A 69 -0.73 5.22 17.01
C MET A 69 -0.59 3.71 16.81
N TYR A 70 -1.67 3.05 16.41
CA TYR A 70 -1.74 1.60 16.26
C TYR A 70 -2.40 1.21 14.94
N VAL A 71 -1.97 0.10 14.34
CA VAL A 71 -2.62 -0.46 13.15
C VAL A 71 -4.00 -0.99 13.53
N THR A 72 -5.03 -0.63 12.75
CA THR A 72 -6.40 -1.09 13.00
C THR A 72 -6.59 -2.55 12.62
N GLU A 73 -7.57 -3.20 13.23
CA GLU A 73 -8.04 -4.50 12.77
C GLU A 73 -8.66 -4.39 11.37
N GLY A 74 -8.33 -5.34 10.50
CA GLY A 74 -8.79 -5.34 9.12
C GLY A 74 -8.13 -4.30 8.19
N ALA A 75 -7.09 -3.59 8.63
CA ALA A 75 -6.38 -2.60 7.81
C ALA A 75 -5.91 -3.17 6.46
N VAL A 76 -5.29 -4.37 6.50
CA VAL A 76 -4.80 -5.07 5.29
C VAL A 76 -5.96 -5.47 4.38
N ASP A 77 -7.03 -6.04 4.94
CA ASP A 77 -8.21 -6.44 4.17
C ASP A 77 -8.88 -5.25 3.50
N LYS A 78 -8.98 -4.12 4.21
CA LYS A 78 -9.51 -2.87 3.68
C LYS A 78 -8.64 -2.32 2.55
N LEU A 79 -7.32 -2.35 2.71
CA LEU A 79 -6.39 -1.90 1.69
C LEU A 79 -6.51 -2.78 0.43
N LEU A 80 -6.45 -4.10 0.60
CA LEU A 80 -6.61 -5.06 -0.51
C LEU A 80 -7.97 -4.90 -1.20
N SER A 81 -9.04 -4.68 -0.44
CA SER A 81 -10.38 -4.42 -0.99
C SER A 81 -10.38 -3.16 -1.85
N THR A 82 -9.80 -2.06 -1.35
CA THR A 82 -9.73 -0.78 -2.07
C THR A 82 -8.90 -0.90 -3.36
N GLU A 83 -7.76 -1.57 -3.29
CA GLU A 83 -6.88 -1.79 -4.44
C GLU A 83 -7.54 -2.69 -5.50
N ARG A 84 -8.19 -3.78 -5.08
CA ARG A 84 -8.98 -4.65 -5.98
C ARG A 84 -10.07 -3.86 -6.69
N ASP A 85 -10.79 -3.05 -5.93
CA ASP A 85 -11.86 -2.20 -6.44
C ASP A 85 -11.35 -1.21 -7.49
N ARG A 86 -10.21 -0.55 -7.24
CA ARG A 86 -9.57 0.35 -8.20
C ARG A 86 -9.16 -0.41 -9.46
N PHE A 87 -8.46 -1.54 -9.31
CA PHE A 87 -8.03 -2.36 -10.43
C PHE A 87 -9.21 -2.77 -11.32
N ILE A 88 -10.30 -3.26 -10.73
CA ILE A 88 -11.49 -3.68 -11.48
C ILE A 88 -12.19 -2.50 -12.18
N ARG A 89 -12.18 -1.31 -11.58
CA ARG A 89 -12.84 -0.13 -12.16
C ARG A 89 -12.00 0.57 -13.23
N GLU A 90 -10.69 0.66 -13.05
CA GLU A 90 -9.82 1.52 -13.85
C GLU A 90 -8.94 0.75 -14.83
N GLU A 91 -8.41 -0.41 -14.44
CA GLU A 91 -7.40 -1.14 -15.22
C GLU A 91 -8.03 -2.30 -16.00
N TRP A 92 -8.88 -3.09 -15.34
CA TRP A 92 -9.51 -4.28 -15.90
C TRP A 92 -10.31 -4.02 -17.19
N PRO A 93 -11.08 -2.92 -17.34
CA PRO A 93 -11.85 -2.69 -18.56
C PRO A 93 -10.97 -2.55 -19.81
N ALA A 94 -9.82 -1.86 -19.68
CA ALA A 94 -8.87 -1.70 -20.76
C ALA A 94 -8.19 -3.04 -21.14
N MET A 95 -7.91 -3.88 -20.14
CA MET A 95 -7.38 -5.23 -20.35
C MET A 95 -8.37 -6.14 -21.08
N VAL A 96 -9.63 -6.18 -20.62
CA VAL A 96 -10.69 -6.99 -21.25
C VAL A 96 -10.90 -6.61 -22.70
N GLU A 97 -10.90 -5.32 -23.01
CA GLU A 97 -11.03 -4.84 -24.38
C GLU A 97 -9.86 -5.30 -25.26
N ARG A 98 -8.64 -5.29 -24.72
CA ARG A 98 -7.46 -5.80 -25.44
C ARG A 98 -7.52 -7.32 -25.65
N ILE A 99 -7.91 -8.07 -24.63
CA ILE A 99 -8.10 -9.53 -24.69
C ILE A 99 -9.11 -9.88 -25.80
N ARG A 100 -10.25 -9.18 -25.83
CA ARG A 100 -11.28 -9.36 -26.86
C ARG A 100 -10.77 -9.07 -28.27
N ARG A 101 -10.05 -7.95 -28.46
CA ARG A 101 -9.48 -7.59 -29.78
C ARG A 101 -8.47 -8.61 -30.30
N LEU A 102 -7.77 -9.28 -29.40
CA LEU A 102 -6.80 -10.32 -29.74
C LEU A 102 -7.45 -11.71 -29.92
N GLY A 103 -8.77 -11.83 -29.69
CA GLY A 103 -9.47 -13.11 -29.74
C GLY A 103 -8.99 -14.11 -28.69
N LEU A 104 -8.41 -13.63 -27.58
CA LEU A 104 -7.90 -14.47 -26.51
C LEU A 104 -9.04 -14.90 -25.58
N ASP A 105 -9.07 -16.18 -25.25
CA ASP A 105 -9.96 -16.70 -24.22
C ASP A 105 -9.28 -16.78 -22.84
N ILE A 106 -10.09 -16.98 -21.80
CA ILE A 106 -9.60 -17.03 -20.42
C ILE A 106 -8.70 -18.25 -20.15
N GLU A 107 -8.93 -19.37 -20.85
CA GLU A 107 -8.11 -20.57 -20.67
C GLU A 107 -6.70 -20.38 -21.22
N GLN A 108 -6.57 -19.75 -22.40
CA GLN A 108 -5.29 -19.39 -23.01
C GLN A 108 -4.48 -18.47 -22.11
N LEU A 109 -5.13 -17.49 -21.48
CA LEU A 109 -4.49 -16.58 -20.55
C LEU A 109 -3.98 -17.31 -19.30
N LEU A 110 -4.81 -18.17 -18.69
CA LEU A 110 -4.42 -18.93 -17.49
C LEU A 110 -3.26 -19.91 -17.78
N ARG A 111 -3.24 -20.54 -18.96
CA ARG A 111 -2.12 -21.39 -19.40
C ARG A 111 -0.83 -20.59 -19.58
N ALA A 112 -0.91 -19.38 -20.14
CA ALA A 112 0.26 -18.52 -20.35
C ALA A 112 0.84 -17.94 -19.05
N THR A 113 0.02 -17.72 -18.02
CA THR A 113 0.48 -17.21 -16.71
C THR A 113 1.22 -18.23 -15.85
N ASN A 114 1.25 -19.51 -16.25
CA ASN A 114 1.98 -20.55 -15.51
C ASN A 114 3.48 -20.60 -15.86
N VAL A 115 4.01 -19.56 -16.52
CA VAL A 115 5.44 -19.36 -16.73
C VAL A 115 6.02 -18.75 -15.44
N PRO A 116 6.95 -19.42 -14.74
CA PRO A 116 7.55 -18.86 -13.53
C PRO A 116 8.19 -17.50 -13.84
N PRO A 117 8.17 -16.53 -12.90
CA PRO A 117 8.79 -15.24 -13.10
C PRO A 117 10.26 -15.47 -13.47
N GLN A 118 10.63 -15.12 -14.71
CA GLN A 118 12.03 -15.11 -15.12
C GLN A 118 12.74 -14.02 -14.32
N GLY A 119 13.46 -14.43 -13.27
CA GLY A 119 14.32 -13.54 -12.49
C GLY A 119 14.21 -13.73 -10.99
N ALA A 120 14.68 -14.87 -10.47
CA ALA A 120 15.23 -14.94 -9.12
C ALA A 120 16.70 -15.39 -9.25
N PRO A 121 17.70 -14.53 -8.97
CA PRO A 121 19.08 -14.96 -8.93
C PRO A 121 19.30 -15.91 -7.72
N ALA A 122 20.01 -16.99 -7.98
CA ALA A 122 20.52 -17.94 -6.98
C ALA A 122 21.61 -17.30 -6.10
#